data_AF-A0A857C9J6-F1
#
_entry.id   AF-A0A857C9J6-F1
#
_cell.length_a   1.000
_cell.length_b   1.000
_cell.length_c   1.000
_cell.angle_alpha   90.00
_cell.angle_beta   90.00
_cell.angle_gamma   90.00
#
_symmetry.space_group_name_H-M   'P 1'
#
loop_
_entity.id
_entity.type
_entity.pdbx_description
1 polymer ?
#
loop_
_entity_poly.entity_id
_entity_poly.type
_entity_poly.pdbx_seq_one_letter_code
_entity_poly.pdbx_strand_id
1 'polypeptide(L)'
;MAILDEFAALEEIRTILASTDRAKLAVAFWGDGAIKRLGLVGSGVQLQILCNLESGACNPNELRKLLGLSNVVLKSHSALHAKVWWTPNAAVLGSSNASTNGLALEHETGSGWHEANVRIDDATTLNSISKWFEKLFNEGHRIEEADLARAEELWKARKRLVLSGVMSASTLFAAFEKAPQNSAWSRVKIAYSSEYISKNISDWLKNKQKQGFYSEGIFIYEGWNKCMFPGDFILDYDFSKNFAKYGGIWKVIDEDVHPEGVRLVVKLERLPVGPVHQFEVSAEEQAELAGIAPAAIKQYGEDSGSALLTLAQAMELIGARASVATDKAFHRAMLGIYEETMSFGYKPTTFRRMVADHGGVEAARRLIRGTATSGFEKLWENGRLDISVEALILRPEWHSLFTDEDREIARKRLKQYNFQVAD
;
A
#
# COMPACT_ATOMS: atom_id res chain seq x y z
N MET A 1 33.61 -13.03 -16.54
CA MET A 1 32.52 -12.60 -15.64
C MET A 1 33.03 -12.36 -14.23
N ALA A 2 32.67 -11.23 -13.62
CA ALA A 2 33.05 -10.85 -12.25
C ALA A 2 31.86 -10.19 -11.53
N ILE A 3 31.66 -10.49 -10.24
CA ILE A 3 30.65 -9.81 -9.41
C ILE A 3 31.19 -8.42 -9.01
N LEU A 4 30.34 -7.41 -9.09
CA LEU A 4 30.63 -6.03 -8.74
C LEU A 4 29.60 -5.53 -7.72
N ASP A 5 30.07 -4.89 -6.67
CA ASP A 5 29.24 -4.12 -5.74
C ASP A 5 28.84 -2.75 -6.35
N GLU A 6 28.14 -1.92 -5.58
CA GLU A 6 27.69 -0.59 -5.97
C GLU A 6 28.82 0.36 -6.43
N PHE A 7 30.03 0.23 -5.88
CA PHE A 7 31.18 1.10 -6.20
C PHE A 7 31.92 0.58 -7.42
N ALA A 8 32.26 -0.71 -7.43
CA ALA A 8 32.92 -1.37 -8.54
C ALA A 8 32.06 -1.34 -9.81
N ALA A 9 30.73 -1.41 -9.68
CA ALA A 9 29.83 -1.27 -10.81
C ALA A 9 29.91 0.12 -11.45
N LEU A 10 29.93 1.20 -10.66
CA LEU A 10 30.04 2.56 -11.21
C LEU A 10 31.34 2.76 -11.98
N GLU A 11 32.47 2.35 -11.41
CA GLU A 11 33.77 2.47 -12.06
C GLU A 11 33.86 1.60 -13.32
N GLU A 12 33.30 0.39 -13.28
CA GLU A 12 33.26 -0.47 -14.46
C GLU A 12 32.37 0.11 -15.56
N ILE A 13 31.19 0.66 -15.21
CA ILE A 13 30.29 1.32 -16.16
C ILE A 13 31.01 2.50 -16.84
N ARG A 14 31.72 3.33 -16.07
CA ARG A 14 32.53 4.42 -16.63
C ARG A 14 33.60 3.90 -17.58
N THR A 15 34.28 2.82 -17.19
CA THR A 15 35.36 2.20 -17.97
C THR A 15 34.85 1.68 -19.32
N ILE A 16 33.72 0.96 -19.34
CA ILE A 16 33.17 0.43 -20.60
C ILE A 16 32.64 1.57 -21.51
N LEU A 17 32.04 2.61 -20.93
CA LEU A 17 31.53 3.74 -21.69
C LEU A 17 32.64 4.61 -22.28
N ALA A 18 33.76 4.78 -21.58
CA ALA A 18 34.92 5.54 -22.08
C ALA A 18 35.69 4.82 -23.20
N SER A 19 35.53 3.50 -23.33
CA SER A 19 36.26 2.67 -24.29
C SER A 19 35.46 2.32 -25.56
N THR A 20 34.36 3.04 -25.83
CA THR A 20 33.51 2.79 -26.99
C THR A 20 32.99 4.08 -27.64
N ASP A 21 32.59 3.96 -28.90
CA ASP A 21 31.90 5.00 -29.67
C ASP A 21 30.37 4.87 -29.61
N ARG A 22 29.83 3.73 -29.13
CA ARG A 22 28.39 3.51 -29.00
C ARG A 22 28.03 2.66 -27.79
N ALA A 23 26.93 2.98 -27.13
CA ALA A 23 26.43 2.20 -26.01
C ALA A 23 24.90 2.18 -25.94
N LYS A 24 24.38 1.14 -25.28
CA LYS A 24 22.94 0.89 -25.10
C LYS A 24 22.66 0.73 -23.61
N LEU A 25 21.80 1.59 -23.06
CA LEU A 25 21.50 1.65 -21.64
C LEU A 25 20.03 1.36 -21.41
N ALA A 26 19.69 0.14 -20.98
CA ALA A 26 18.34 -0.21 -20.52
C ALA A 26 18.29 -0.12 -19.01
N VAL A 27 18.01 1.07 -18.49
CA VAL A 27 18.04 1.38 -17.06
C VAL A 27 16.74 2.05 -16.68
N ALA A 28 15.95 1.33 -15.88
CA ALA A 28 14.57 1.73 -15.56
C ALA A 28 14.49 3.12 -14.94
N PHE A 29 15.33 3.43 -13.95
CA PHE A 29 15.22 4.65 -13.14
C PHE A 29 16.47 5.52 -13.19
N TRP A 30 16.24 6.83 -13.37
CA TRP A 30 17.27 7.87 -13.43
C TRP A 30 17.06 8.91 -12.33
N GLY A 31 18.02 9.06 -11.43
CA GLY A 31 18.00 10.00 -10.31
C GLY A 31 18.75 11.30 -10.60
N ASP A 32 18.66 12.25 -9.68
CA ASP A 32 19.42 13.51 -9.78
C ASP A 32 20.94 13.26 -9.84
N GLY A 33 21.62 13.94 -10.77
CA GLY A 33 23.07 13.89 -10.93
C GLY A 33 23.62 12.63 -11.61
N ALA A 34 22.76 11.72 -12.09
CA ALA A 34 23.16 10.50 -12.78
C ALA A 34 24.06 10.77 -14.00
N ILE A 35 23.74 11.78 -14.82
CA ILE A 35 24.50 12.13 -16.02
C ILE A 35 25.94 12.51 -15.66
N LYS A 36 26.09 13.35 -14.62
CA LYS A 36 27.39 13.78 -14.11
C LYS A 36 28.17 12.59 -13.56
N ARG A 37 27.52 11.73 -12.77
CA ARG A 37 28.16 10.54 -12.19
C ARG A 37 28.66 9.58 -13.27
N LEU A 38 27.88 9.34 -14.31
CA LEU A 38 28.26 8.45 -15.41
C LEU A 38 29.24 9.09 -16.40
N GLY A 39 29.54 10.39 -16.26
CA GLY A 39 30.46 11.09 -17.17
C GLY A 39 29.91 11.26 -18.58
N LEU A 40 28.59 11.36 -18.75
CA LEU A 40 27.95 11.42 -20.08
C LEU A 40 28.02 12.82 -20.72
N VAL A 41 28.29 13.88 -19.94
CA VAL A 41 28.41 15.24 -20.48
C VAL A 41 29.70 15.35 -21.28
N GLY A 42 29.60 15.75 -22.55
CA GLY A 42 30.76 15.91 -23.44
C GLY A 42 31.39 14.59 -23.90
N SER A 43 30.78 13.44 -23.57
CA SER A 43 31.24 12.15 -24.07
C SER A 43 30.99 12.03 -25.57
N GLY A 44 31.95 11.50 -26.34
CA GLY A 44 31.77 11.24 -27.77
C GLY A 44 30.90 10.02 -28.10
N VAL A 45 30.51 9.23 -27.09
CA VAL A 45 29.74 7.98 -27.28
C VAL A 45 28.31 8.26 -27.74
N GLN A 46 27.85 7.55 -28.75
CA GLN A 46 26.46 7.56 -29.21
C GLN A 46 25.62 6.66 -28.30
N LEU A 47 24.61 7.23 -27.64
CA LEU A 47 23.84 6.57 -26.59
C LEU A 47 22.40 6.31 -27.02
N GLN A 48 21.98 5.06 -26.92
CA GLN A 48 20.56 4.69 -26.92
C GLN A 48 20.15 4.37 -25.48
N ILE A 49 19.22 5.13 -24.93
CA ILE A 49 18.78 4.99 -23.54
C ILE A 49 17.30 4.63 -23.51
N LEU A 50 16.97 3.57 -22.79
CA LEU A 50 15.60 3.16 -22.49
C LEU A 50 15.37 3.27 -20.98
N CYS A 51 14.35 4.01 -20.58
CA CYS A 51 13.92 4.15 -19.18
C CYS A 51 12.43 3.80 -18.99
N ASN A 52 11.92 3.92 -17.78
CA ASN A 52 10.50 3.79 -17.47
C ASN A 52 9.96 5.12 -16.91
N LEU A 53 9.52 6.01 -17.79
CA LEU A 53 9.00 7.33 -17.44
C LEU A 53 7.68 7.22 -16.68
N GLU A 54 6.81 6.29 -17.09
CA GLU A 54 5.46 6.07 -16.55
C GLU A 54 5.48 5.64 -15.08
N SER A 55 6.60 5.07 -14.64
CA SER A 55 6.80 4.76 -13.23
C SER A 55 6.84 6.01 -12.33
N GLY A 56 7.05 7.22 -12.86
CA GLY A 56 7.27 8.41 -12.02
C GLY A 56 8.49 8.28 -11.09
N ALA A 57 9.36 7.29 -11.31
CA ALA A 57 10.54 7.04 -10.50
C ALA A 57 11.79 7.73 -11.04
N CYS A 58 11.80 8.09 -12.32
CA CYS A 58 12.80 8.95 -12.93
C CYS A 58 12.63 10.40 -12.50
N ASN A 59 13.74 11.10 -12.23
CA ASN A 59 13.78 12.54 -12.04
C ASN A 59 13.58 13.24 -13.40
N PRO A 60 12.47 13.98 -13.60
CA PRO A 60 12.17 14.63 -14.88
C PRO A 60 13.26 15.63 -15.30
N ASN A 61 13.86 16.35 -14.34
CA ASN A 61 14.91 17.32 -14.64
C ASN A 61 16.19 16.65 -15.15
N GLU A 62 16.49 15.44 -14.68
CA GLU A 62 17.63 14.68 -15.20
C GLU A 62 17.33 14.16 -16.62
N LEU A 63 16.11 13.69 -16.88
CA LEU A 63 15.72 13.26 -18.22
C LEU A 63 15.71 14.41 -19.24
N ARG A 64 15.28 15.62 -18.85
CA ARG A 64 15.39 16.83 -19.69
C ARG A 64 16.84 17.12 -20.08
N LYS A 65 17.79 16.97 -19.14
CA LYS A 65 19.22 17.12 -19.43
C LYS A 65 19.70 16.05 -20.43
N LEU A 66 19.27 14.80 -20.29
CA LEU A 66 19.59 13.73 -21.25
C LEU A 66 19.07 14.04 -22.66
N LEU A 67 17.83 14.52 -22.79
CA LEU A 67 17.26 14.94 -24.07
C LEU A 67 18.02 16.12 -24.71
N GLY A 68 18.67 16.95 -23.90
CA GLY A 68 19.50 18.05 -24.36
C GLY A 68 20.88 17.62 -24.89
N LEU A 69 21.29 16.36 -24.70
CA LEU A 69 22.56 15.85 -25.21
C LEU A 69 22.40 15.38 -26.67
N SER A 70 23.17 15.95 -27.59
CA SER A 70 23.07 15.67 -29.03
C SER A 70 23.43 14.23 -29.43
N ASN A 71 24.17 13.53 -28.58
CA ASN A 71 24.61 12.15 -28.77
C ASN A 71 23.67 11.13 -28.07
N VAL A 72 22.49 11.54 -27.60
CA VAL A 72 21.55 10.68 -26.88
C VAL A 72 20.23 10.51 -27.66
N VAL A 73 19.78 9.27 -27.79
CA VAL A 73 18.41 8.93 -28.17
C VAL A 73 17.75 8.29 -26.94
N LEU A 74 16.81 9.02 -26.32
CA LEU A 74 16.09 8.59 -25.13
C LEU A 74 14.66 8.15 -25.48
N LYS A 75 14.26 6.99 -24.97
CA LYS A 75 12.90 6.43 -25.08
C LYS A 75 12.39 5.91 -23.75
N SER A 76 11.07 5.80 -23.62
CA SER A 76 10.41 5.16 -22.48
C SER A 76 9.72 3.84 -22.86
N HIS A 77 9.75 2.89 -21.94
CA HIS A 77 8.99 1.65 -21.99
C HIS A 77 8.39 1.36 -20.61
N SER A 78 7.06 1.35 -20.51
CA SER A 78 6.32 1.33 -19.24
C SER A 78 6.51 0.05 -18.42
N ALA A 79 6.84 -1.07 -19.06
CA ALA A 79 7.15 -2.34 -18.39
C ALA A 79 8.66 -2.54 -18.11
N LEU A 80 9.53 -1.56 -18.39
CA LEU A 80 10.96 -1.72 -18.16
C LEU A 80 11.29 -1.65 -16.66
N HIS A 81 11.94 -2.70 -16.14
CA HIS A 81 12.55 -2.72 -14.82
C HIS A 81 14.01 -3.23 -14.83
N ALA A 82 14.63 -3.28 -16.01
CA ALA A 82 16.00 -3.74 -16.16
C ALA A 82 17.03 -2.67 -15.74
N LYS A 83 18.26 -3.12 -15.47
CA LYS A 83 19.45 -2.27 -15.29
C LYS A 83 20.63 -2.91 -16.03
N VAL A 84 20.77 -2.53 -17.30
CA VAL A 84 21.77 -3.08 -18.22
C VAL A 84 22.52 -1.93 -18.88
N TRP A 85 23.83 -2.01 -18.80
CA TRP A 85 24.79 -1.07 -19.36
C TRP A 85 25.60 -1.83 -20.40
N TRP A 86 25.35 -1.61 -21.69
CA TRP A 86 25.94 -2.42 -22.75
C TRP A 86 26.81 -1.60 -23.69
N THR A 87 27.93 -2.19 -24.11
CA THR A 87 28.82 -1.75 -25.17
C THR A 87 29.19 -2.96 -26.05
N PRO A 88 29.79 -2.76 -27.24
CA PRO A 88 30.20 -3.87 -28.10
C PRO A 88 31.16 -4.87 -27.44
N ASN A 89 31.98 -4.43 -26.48
CA ASN A 89 33.06 -5.23 -25.89
C ASN A 89 32.75 -5.71 -24.47
N ALA A 90 31.75 -5.13 -23.81
CA ALA A 90 31.39 -5.48 -22.44
C ALA A 90 30.01 -4.97 -22.04
N ALA A 91 29.44 -5.59 -21.00
CA ALA A 91 28.24 -5.11 -20.35
C ALA A 91 28.35 -5.25 -18.82
N VAL A 92 27.63 -4.36 -18.12
CA VAL A 92 27.32 -4.50 -16.70
C VAL A 92 25.82 -4.74 -16.58
N LEU A 93 25.44 -5.79 -15.86
CA LEU A 93 24.04 -6.17 -15.64
C LEU A 93 23.83 -6.45 -14.16
N GLY A 94 22.75 -5.94 -13.57
CA GLY A 94 22.49 -6.16 -12.15
C GLY A 94 21.32 -5.37 -11.60
N SER A 95 21.44 -4.97 -10.33
CA SER A 95 20.40 -4.24 -9.59
C SER A 95 20.58 -2.70 -9.64
N SER A 96 21.76 -2.20 -10.01
CA SER A 96 22.12 -0.77 -9.99
C SER A 96 21.38 0.10 -11.00
N ASN A 97 20.43 0.91 -10.53
CA ASN A 97 19.83 1.99 -11.32
C ASN A 97 20.77 3.21 -11.44
N ALA A 98 20.51 4.11 -12.39
CA ALA A 98 21.23 5.37 -12.58
C ALA A 98 20.88 6.40 -11.50
N SER A 99 21.23 6.17 -10.23
CA SER A 99 20.82 7.02 -9.10
C SER A 99 21.84 7.01 -7.96
N THR A 100 21.72 7.93 -7.00
CA THR A 100 22.60 8.00 -5.83
C THR A 100 22.68 6.67 -5.07
N ASN A 101 21.54 5.97 -4.95
CA ASN A 101 21.47 4.72 -4.19
C ASN A 101 21.98 3.52 -5.00
N GLY A 102 21.87 3.57 -6.34
CA GLY A 102 22.26 2.46 -7.21
C GLY A 102 23.70 2.51 -7.70
N LEU A 103 24.36 3.67 -7.62
CA LEU A 103 25.75 3.91 -8.06
C LEU A 103 26.48 4.66 -6.94
N ALA A 104 26.54 4.07 -5.75
CA ALA A 104 26.88 4.70 -4.47
C ALA A 104 27.93 5.83 -4.52
N LEU A 105 27.73 6.86 -3.69
CA LEU A 105 28.74 7.88 -3.41
C LEU A 105 29.73 7.33 -2.37
N GLU A 106 31.02 7.51 -2.62
CA GLU A 106 32.01 7.44 -1.55
C GLU A 106 31.67 8.47 -0.47
N HIS A 107 31.57 7.99 0.77
CA HIS A 107 31.72 8.74 2.01
C HIS A 107 30.69 9.81 2.42
N GLU A 108 29.40 9.68 2.11
CA GLU A 108 28.38 10.39 2.89
C GLU A 108 27.21 9.49 3.30
N THR A 109 27.30 9.03 4.55
CA THR A 109 26.30 8.31 5.35
C THR A 109 26.04 6.87 4.93
N GLY A 110 26.20 5.92 5.87
CA GLY A 110 25.99 4.47 5.70
C GLY A 110 24.54 4.05 5.46
N SER A 111 23.84 4.71 4.53
CA SER A 111 22.45 4.50 4.13
C SER A 111 22.30 4.16 2.64
N GLY A 112 23.40 3.79 1.97
CA GLY A 112 23.38 3.26 0.60
C GLY A 112 22.79 1.85 0.54
N TRP A 113 22.23 1.47 -0.60
CA TRP A 113 21.80 0.10 -0.84
C TRP A 113 23.01 -0.74 -1.25
N HIS A 114 23.07 -1.98 -0.78
CA HIS A 114 24.02 -2.95 -1.34
C HIS A 114 23.50 -3.44 -2.68
N GLU A 115 24.29 -3.23 -3.73
CA GLU A 115 23.92 -3.59 -5.10
C GLU A 115 24.73 -4.80 -5.56
N ALA A 116 24.15 -5.62 -6.44
CA ALA A 116 24.83 -6.76 -7.03
C ALA A 116 24.77 -6.65 -8.55
N ASN A 117 25.95 -6.63 -9.16
CA ASN A 117 26.10 -6.55 -10.60
C ASN A 117 27.11 -7.59 -11.08
N VAL A 118 27.05 -7.90 -12.37
CA VAL A 118 28.02 -8.76 -13.04
C VAL A 118 28.59 -8.06 -14.27
N ARG A 119 29.91 -8.08 -14.40
CA ARG A 119 30.60 -7.75 -15.66
C ARG A 119 30.50 -8.94 -16.60
N ILE A 120 30.10 -8.68 -17.84
CA ILE A 120 29.96 -9.64 -18.92
C ILE A 120 30.83 -9.19 -20.09
N ASP A 121 31.66 -10.09 -20.60
CA ASP A 121 32.57 -9.88 -21.73
C ASP A 121 32.48 -11.00 -22.79
N ASP A 122 31.59 -11.99 -22.57
CA ASP A 122 31.32 -13.05 -23.54
C ASP A 122 30.55 -12.52 -24.76
N ALA A 123 31.11 -12.69 -25.95
CA ALA A 123 30.55 -12.18 -27.21
C ALA A 123 29.13 -12.71 -27.50
N THR A 124 28.83 -13.97 -27.16
CA THR A 124 27.51 -14.59 -27.39
C THR A 124 26.45 -13.90 -26.53
N THR A 125 26.77 -13.69 -25.25
CA THR A 125 25.91 -13.00 -24.29
C THR A 125 25.75 -11.53 -24.67
N LEU A 126 26.82 -10.84 -25.05
CA LEU A 126 26.76 -9.44 -25.49
C LEU A 126 25.85 -9.26 -26.72
N ASN A 127 25.95 -10.15 -27.71
CA ASN A 127 25.05 -10.12 -28.87
C ASN A 127 23.59 -10.36 -28.47
N SER A 128 23.35 -11.28 -27.52
CA SER A 128 22.01 -11.58 -27.02
C SER A 128 21.39 -10.38 -26.28
N ILE A 129 22.17 -9.72 -25.41
CA ILE A 129 21.77 -8.49 -24.72
C ILE A 129 21.45 -7.39 -25.75
N SER A 130 22.30 -7.21 -26.76
CA SER A 130 22.11 -6.21 -27.82
C SER A 130 20.78 -6.41 -28.58
N LYS A 131 20.48 -7.65 -28.98
CA LYS A 131 19.23 -7.99 -29.70
C LYS A 131 17.99 -7.79 -28.81
N TRP A 132 18.08 -8.21 -27.54
CA TRP A 132 17.02 -7.98 -26.57
C TRP A 132 16.75 -6.49 -26.35
N PHE A 133 17.80 -5.68 -26.22
CA PHE A 133 17.68 -4.23 -26.10
C PHE A 133 17.01 -3.63 -27.34
N GLU A 134 17.45 -3.99 -28.55
CA GLU A 134 16.89 -3.46 -29.79
C GLU A 134 15.39 -3.73 -29.92
N LYS A 135 14.93 -4.93 -29.52
CA LYS A 135 13.51 -5.25 -29.47
C LYS A 135 12.75 -4.28 -28.56
N LEU A 136 13.18 -4.16 -27.30
CA LEU A 136 12.52 -3.28 -26.32
C LEU A 136 12.60 -1.79 -26.72
N PHE A 137 13.72 -1.37 -27.31
CA PHE A 137 13.93 0.00 -27.74
C PHE A 137 13.04 0.36 -28.94
N ASN A 138 12.74 -0.60 -29.82
CA ASN A 138 11.79 -0.42 -30.91
C ASN A 138 10.34 -0.37 -30.41
N GLU A 139 9.99 -1.17 -29.38
CA GLU A 139 8.70 -1.14 -28.70
C GLU A 139 8.50 0.13 -27.85
N GLY A 140 9.59 0.72 -27.37
CA GLY A 140 9.58 1.97 -26.61
C GLY A 140 9.18 3.19 -27.46
N HIS A 141 8.47 4.12 -26.81
CA HIS A 141 8.06 5.39 -27.43
C HIS A 141 9.07 6.50 -27.14
N ARG A 142 9.10 7.50 -28.02
CA ARG A 142 9.91 8.71 -27.83
C ARG A 142 9.30 9.54 -26.70
N ILE A 143 10.15 10.13 -25.86
CA ILE A 143 9.72 11.01 -24.79
C ILE A 143 9.56 12.44 -25.34
N GLU A 144 8.39 13.03 -25.13
CA GLU A 144 8.10 14.43 -25.43
C GLU A 144 7.96 15.26 -24.14
N GLU A 145 7.92 16.60 -24.26
CA GLU A 145 7.79 17.47 -23.08
C GLU A 145 6.46 17.26 -22.34
N ALA A 146 5.38 16.92 -23.06
CA ALA A 146 4.11 16.59 -22.44
C ALA A 146 4.20 15.32 -21.56
N ASP A 147 4.99 14.32 -21.96
CA ASP A 147 5.22 13.11 -21.16
C ASP A 147 6.02 13.44 -19.90
N LEU A 148 7.04 14.29 -20.02
CA LEU A 148 7.84 14.76 -18.90
C LEU A 148 7.02 15.57 -17.88
N ALA A 149 6.11 16.43 -18.36
CA ALA A 149 5.19 17.17 -17.48
C ALA A 149 4.30 16.22 -16.67
N ARG A 150 3.70 15.21 -17.31
CA ARG A 150 2.90 14.17 -16.61
C ARG A 150 3.76 13.37 -15.62
N ALA A 151 4.96 12.97 -16.03
CA ALA A 151 5.89 12.25 -15.17
C ALA A 151 6.33 13.07 -13.96
N GLU A 152 6.45 14.39 -14.11
CA GLU A 152 6.80 15.30 -13.01
C GLU A 152 5.71 15.37 -11.94
N GLU A 153 4.44 15.32 -12.33
CA GLU A 153 3.33 15.21 -11.38
C GLU A 153 3.40 13.91 -10.58
N LEU A 154 3.61 12.77 -11.26
CA LEU A 154 3.79 11.46 -10.63
C LEU A 154 5.01 11.44 -9.70
N TRP A 155 6.13 12.00 -10.14
CA TRP A 155 7.36 12.08 -9.35
C TRP A 155 7.20 12.95 -8.10
N LYS A 156 6.52 14.10 -8.21
CA LYS A 156 6.19 14.96 -7.06
C LYS A 156 5.26 14.23 -6.08
N ALA A 157 4.25 13.53 -6.59
CA ALA A 157 3.36 12.72 -5.77
C ALA A 157 4.11 11.61 -5.01
N ARG A 158 5.04 10.92 -5.70
CA ARG A 158 5.92 9.92 -5.08
C ARG A 158 6.79 10.53 -3.98
N LYS A 159 7.43 11.68 -4.22
CA LYS A 159 8.24 12.35 -3.19
C LYS A 159 7.41 12.71 -1.95
N ARG A 160 6.17 13.17 -2.12
CA ARG A 160 5.26 13.43 -0.99
C ARG A 160 4.98 12.17 -0.18
N LEU A 161 4.76 11.02 -0.84
CA LEU A 161 4.54 9.71 -0.19
C LEU A 161 5.76 9.24 0.63
N VAL A 162 6.97 9.43 0.09
CA VAL A 162 8.22 9.10 0.80
C VAL A 162 8.36 9.97 2.05
N LEU A 163 8.14 11.28 1.92
CA LEU A 163 8.26 12.23 3.03
C LEU A 163 7.20 12.02 4.12
N SER A 164 6.02 11.51 3.76
CA SER A 164 4.95 11.23 4.71
C SER A 164 5.09 9.88 5.43
N GLY A 165 6.20 9.16 5.26
CA GLY A 165 6.45 7.88 5.95
C GLY A 165 5.55 6.72 5.49
N VAL A 166 4.75 6.92 4.44
CA VAL A 166 3.85 5.89 3.87
C VAL A 166 4.65 4.69 3.38
N MET A 167 5.84 4.94 2.85
CA MET A 167 6.74 3.90 2.36
C MET A 167 7.32 2.97 3.44
N SER A 168 7.17 3.30 4.73
CA SER A 168 7.56 2.42 5.84
C SER A 168 6.38 1.69 6.49
N ALA A 169 5.16 1.86 5.97
CA ALA A 169 4.00 1.13 6.46
C ALA A 169 3.97 -0.31 5.91
N SER A 170 3.74 -1.26 6.79
CA SER A 170 3.58 -2.68 6.46
C SER A 170 2.17 -3.03 5.95
N THR A 171 1.17 -2.20 6.26
CA THR A 171 -0.24 -2.43 5.90
C THR A 171 -0.88 -1.20 5.27
N LEU A 172 -2.00 -1.38 4.58
CA LEU A 172 -2.74 -0.30 3.92
C LEU A 172 -3.30 0.71 4.95
N PHE A 173 -3.82 0.23 6.07
CA PHE A 173 -4.37 1.07 7.13
C PHE A 173 -3.28 1.91 7.80
N ALA A 174 -2.14 1.30 8.15
CA ALA A 174 -1.00 2.03 8.70
C ALA A 174 -0.45 3.08 7.72
N ALA A 175 -0.52 2.78 6.41
CA ALA A 175 -0.15 3.73 5.37
C ALA A 175 -1.11 4.92 5.30
N PHE A 176 -2.42 4.65 5.37
CA PHE A 176 -3.45 5.69 5.43
C PHE A 176 -3.29 6.56 6.68
N GLU A 177 -3.13 5.98 7.87
CA GLU A 177 -2.99 6.69 9.15
C GLU A 177 -1.80 7.66 9.17
N LYS A 178 -0.68 7.28 8.55
CA LYS A 178 0.50 8.16 8.45
C LYS A 178 0.28 9.36 7.55
N ALA A 179 -0.62 9.27 6.57
CA ALA A 179 -0.84 10.32 5.59
C ALA A 179 -2.31 10.38 5.09
N PRO A 180 -3.30 10.63 5.96
CA PRO A 180 -4.72 10.49 5.61
C PRO A 180 -5.17 11.47 4.52
N GLN A 181 -4.47 12.61 4.39
CA GLN A 181 -4.73 13.65 3.40
C GLN A 181 -4.03 13.40 2.05
N ASN A 182 -3.41 12.24 1.85
CA ASN A 182 -2.74 11.95 0.59
C ASN A 182 -3.76 11.76 -0.54
N SER A 183 -3.62 12.52 -1.62
CA SER A 183 -4.50 12.45 -2.77
C SER A 183 -4.48 11.08 -3.47
N ALA A 184 -3.48 10.23 -3.25
CA ALA A 184 -3.47 8.87 -3.78
C ALA A 184 -4.64 8.03 -3.26
N TRP A 185 -5.13 8.29 -2.04
CA TRP A 185 -6.24 7.54 -1.44
C TRP A 185 -7.57 7.76 -2.14
N SER A 186 -7.75 8.88 -2.86
CA SER A 186 -8.99 9.13 -3.60
C SER A 186 -9.21 8.13 -4.74
N ARG A 187 -8.14 7.45 -5.19
CA ARG A 187 -8.16 6.41 -6.22
C ARG A 187 -8.38 5.01 -5.67
N VAL A 188 -8.33 4.81 -4.35
CA VAL A 188 -8.62 3.52 -3.72
C VAL A 188 -10.07 3.51 -3.29
N LYS A 189 -10.86 2.61 -3.89
CA LYS A 189 -12.30 2.46 -3.63
C LYS A 189 -12.60 1.10 -3.00
N ILE A 190 -13.69 1.03 -2.26
CA ILE A 190 -14.24 -0.20 -1.69
C ILE A 190 -15.62 -0.40 -2.30
N ALA A 191 -15.81 -1.50 -3.02
CA ALA A 191 -17.06 -1.85 -3.66
C ALA A 191 -17.75 -2.97 -2.88
N TYR A 192 -18.99 -2.75 -2.45
CA TYR A 192 -19.88 -3.79 -1.93
C TYR A 192 -20.97 -4.03 -2.98
N SER A 193 -20.89 -5.14 -3.71
CA SER A 193 -21.86 -5.46 -4.77
C SER A 193 -22.86 -6.51 -4.31
N SER A 194 -24.15 -6.20 -4.38
CA SER A 194 -25.27 -7.11 -4.08
C SER A 194 -25.87 -7.76 -5.33
N GLU A 195 -25.70 -7.14 -6.50
CA GLU A 195 -26.32 -7.56 -7.76
C GLU A 195 -25.34 -8.23 -8.72
N TYR A 196 -25.87 -9.16 -9.52
CA TYR A 196 -25.16 -9.74 -10.65
C TYR A 196 -25.21 -8.78 -11.84
N ILE A 197 -24.07 -8.67 -12.53
CA ILE A 197 -23.96 -8.03 -13.85
C ILE A 197 -25.11 -8.50 -14.76
N SER A 198 -25.74 -7.55 -15.45
CA SER A 198 -26.83 -7.85 -16.37
C SER A 198 -26.38 -8.82 -17.47
N LYS A 199 -27.25 -9.77 -17.80
CA LYS A 199 -26.93 -10.85 -18.76
C LYS A 199 -26.42 -10.32 -20.10
N ASN A 200 -27.01 -9.23 -20.58
CA ASN A 200 -26.62 -8.59 -21.84
C ASN A 200 -25.17 -8.08 -21.81
N ILE A 201 -24.73 -7.47 -20.70
CA ILE A 201 -23.35 -6.98 -20.56
C ILE A 201 -22.38 -8.15 -20.39
N SER A 202 -22.75 -9.18 -19.64
CA SER A 202 -21.93 -10.40 -19.53
C SER A 202 -21.73 -11.08 -20.89
N ASP A 203 -22.80 -11.20 -21.68
CA ASP A 203 -22.75 -11.80 -23.02
C ASP A 203 -21.97 -10.92 -24.01
N TRP A 204 -22.07 -9.59 -23.89
CA TRP A 204 -21.25 -8.65 -24.66
C TRP A 204 -19.75 -8.83 -24.40
N LEU A 205 -19.33 -8.87 -23.13
CA LEU A 205 -17.91 -9.03 -22.78
C LEU A 205 -17.37 -10.38 -23.29
N LYS A 206 -18.13 -11.46 -23.09
CA LYS A 206 -17.76 -12.80 -23.60
C LYS A 206 -17.61 -12.81 -25.12
N ASN A 207 -18.48 -12.09 -25.85
CA ASN A 207 -18.37 -12.00 -27.31
C ASN A 207 -17.11 -11.23 -27.72
N LYS A 208 -16.80 -10.13 -27.05
CA LYS A 208 -15.57 -9.35 -27.30
C LYS A 208 -14.30 -10.15 -27.01
N GLN A 209 -14.29 -10.95 -25.95
CA GLN A 209 -13.21 -11.87 -25.64
C GLN A 209 -13.04 -12.94 -26.72
N LYS A 210 -14.14 -13.56 -27.17
CA LYS A 210 -14.11 -14.53 -28.29
C LYS A 210 -13.60 -13.93 -29.60
N GLN A 211 -13.86 -12.66 -29.84
CA GLN A 211 -13.39 -11.92 -31.01
C GLN A 211 -11.93 -11.43 -30.87
N GLY A 212 -11.29 -11.67 -29.73
CA GLY A 212 -9.90 -11.28 -29.47
C GLY A 212 -9.70 -9.79 -29.16
N PHE A 213 -10.77 -9.03 -28.92
CA PHE A 213 -10.65 -7.63 -28.51
C PHE A 213 -10.15 -7.51 -27.07
N TYR A 214 -10.52 -8.46 -26.20
CA TYR A 214 -10.18 -8.46 -24.78
C TYR A 214 -9.62 -9.80 -24.33
N SER A 215 -8.71 -9.77 -23.36
CA SER A 215 -8.23 -10.99 -22.72
C SER A 215 -9.27 -11.56 -21.75
N GLU A 216 -9.15 -12.86 -21.42
CA GLU A 216 -9.99 -13.52 -20.40
C GLU A 216 -9.82 -12.92 -18.99
N GLY A 217 -8.74 -12.16 -18.76
CA GLY A 217 -8.47 -11.49 -17.48
C GLY A 217 -9.17 -10.14 -17.31
N ILE A 218 -9.97 -9.71 -18.29
CA ILE A 218 -10.80 -8.49 -18.21
C ILE A 218 -12.17 -8.83 -17.65
N PHE A 219 -12.59 -8.05 -16.66
CA PHE A 219 -13.88 -8.15 -15.96
C PHE A 219 -14.59 -6.79 -15.99
N ILE A 220 -15.77 -6.73 -15.38
CA ILE A 220 -16.69 -5.60 -15.51
C ILE A 220 -17.36 -5.24 -14.19
N TYR A 221 -17.52 -3.92 -13.98
CA TYR A 221 -18.50 -3.34 -13.08
C TYR A 221 -19.57 -2.62 -13.88
N GLU A 222 -20.81 -2.68 -13.40
CA GLU A 222 -21.98 -2.01 -13.97
C GLU A 222 -22.50 -0.96 -12.98
N GLY A 223 -23.01 0.17 -13.48
CA GLY A 223 -23.65 1.21 -12.66
C GLY A 223 -22.72 2.28 -12.08
N TRP A 224 -21.46 1.98 -11.77
CA TRP A 224 -20.55 2.90 -11.05
C TRP A 224 -19.69 3.85 -11.88
N ASN A 225 -20.04 4.09 -13.14
CA ASN A 225 -19.23 4.81 -14.14
C ASN A 225 -18.96 6.27 -13.78
N LYS A 226 -19.88 6.88 -13.04
CA LYS A 226 -19.77 8.26 -12.56
C LYS A 226 -18.85 8.38 -11.35
N CYS A 227 -18.47 7.25 -10.74
CA CYS A 227 -17.76 7.18 -9.47
C CYS A 227 -16.47 6.34 -9.54
N MET A 228 -16.31 5.51 -10.59
CA MET A 228 -15.10 4.75 -10.93
C MET A 228 -14.49 5.30 -12.22
N PHE A 229 -13.22 5.72 -12.14
CA PHE A 229 -12.48 6.31 -13.26
C PHE A 229 -11.25 5.48 -13.64
N PRO A 230 -10.77 5.58 -14.90
CA PRO A 230 -9.53 4.92 -15.31
C PRO A 230 -8.37 5.20 -14.35
N GLY A 231 -7.69 4.13 -13.91
CA GLY A 231 -6.60 4.19 -12.94
C GLY A 231 -7.03 4.13 -11.47
N ASP A 232 -8.33 4.04 -11.16
CA ASP A 232 -8.82 3.69 -9.83
C ASP A 232 -8.55 2.21 -9.50
N PHE A 233 -8.41 1.93 -8.21
CA PHE A 233 -8.25 0.59 -7.65
C PHE A 233 -9.43 0.24 -6.77
N ILE A 234 -10.02 -0.93 -6.96
CA ILE A 234 -11.22 -1.38 -6.27
C ILE A 234 -10.86 -2.56 -5.37
N LEU A 235 -11.16 -2.43 -4.08
CA LEU A 235 -11.22 -3.54 -3.13
C LEU A 235 -12.66 -4.08 -3.16
N ASP A 236 -12.81 -5.28 -3.70
CA ASP A 236 -14.11 -5.84 -4.03
C ASP A 236 -14.67 -6.72 -2.91
N TYR A 237 -15.97 -6.58 -2.66
CA TYR A 237 -16.72 -7.38 -1.72
C TYR A 237 -18.07 -7.81 -2.29
N ASP A 238 -18.28 -9.11 -2.40
CA ASP A 238 -19.61 -9.69 -2.68
C ASP A 238 -20.47 -9.56 -1.41
N PHE A 239 -21.61 -8.87 -1.53
CA PHE A 239 -22.58 -8.62 -0.47
C PHE A 239 -23.97 -9.24 -0.77
N SER A 240 -24.03 -10.34 -1.52
CA SER A 240 -25.30 -11.00 -1.91
C SER A 240 -26.02 -11.77 -0.78
N LYS A 241 -25.36 -12.02 0.36
CA LYS A 241 -25.86 -12.90 1.44
C LYS A 241 -25.88 -12.27 2.84
N ASN A 242 -26.03 -10.94 2.92
CA ASN A 242 -25.94 -10.18 4.19
C ASN A 242 -24.59 -10.30 4.93
N PHE A 243 -23.55 -10.82 4.26
CA PHE A 243 -22.17 -10.76 4.73
C PHE A 243 -21.29 -10.37 3.55
N ALA A 244 -20.28 -9.53 3.79
CA ALA A 244 -19.33 -9.11 2.78
C ALA A 244 -18.19 -10.12 2.67
N LYS A 245 -18.00 -10.67 1.47
CA LYS A 245 -16.89 -11.59 1.16
C LYS A 245 -15.90 -10.90 0.25
N TYR A 246 -14.64 -10.84 0.66
CA TYR A 246 -13.58 -10.24 -0.15
C TYR A 246 -13.39 -11.00 -1.49
N GLY A 247 -13.48 -10.26 -2.59
CA GLY A 247 -13.36 -10.75 -3.97
C GLY A 247 -12.00 -10.48 -4.61
N GLY A 248 -11.25 -9.50 -4.09
CA GLY A 248 -9.88 -9.18 -4.51
C GLY A 248 -9.67 -7.72 -4.84
N ILE A 249 -8.57 -7.47 -5.57
CA ILE A 249 -8.13 -6.14 -5.98
C ILE A 249 -8.30 -6.02 -7.50
N TRP A 250 -8.93 -4.95 -7.94
CA TRP A 250 -9.19 -4.69 -9.35
C TRP A 250 -8.68 -3.31 -9.74
N LYS A 251 -8.20 -3.15 -10.97
CA LYS A 251 -7.81 -1.86 -11.53
C LYS A 251 -8.73 -1.49 -12.68
N VAL A 252 -9.29 -0.29 -12.65
CA VAL A 252 -10.06 0.27 -13.77
C VAL A 252 -9.10 0.65 -14.90
N ILE A 253 -9.34 0.10 -16.09
CA ILE A 253 -8.50 0.32 -17.27
C ILE A 253 -9.11 1.39 -18.19
N ASP A 254 -8.24 2.03 -18.96
CA ASP A 254 -8.60 3.03 -19.96
C ASP A 254 -8.79 2.32 -21.29
N GLU A 255 -10.04 2.01 -21.65
CA GLU A 255 -10.36 1.37 -22.93
C GLU A 255 -11.52 2.08 -23.62
N ASP A 256 -11.30 2.43 -24.88
CA ASP A 256 -12.09 3.40 -25.65
C ASP A 256 -13.51 2.95 -26.04
N VAL A 257 -13.86 1.65 -25.88
CA VAL A 257 -15.13 1.11 -26.40
C VAL A 257 -15.76 0.07 -25.46
N HIS A 258 -16.44 0.54 -24.42
CA HIS A 258 -17.36 -0.28 -23.63
C HIS A 258 -18.78 0.33 -23.64
N PRO A 259 -19.84 -0.43 -23.37
CA PRO A 259 -21.19 0.10 -23.26
C PRO A 259 -21.25 1.24 -22.25
N GLU A 260 -22.13 2.21 -22.49
CA GLU A 260 -22.47 3.19 -21.47
C GLU A 260 -22.99 2.44 -20.24
N GLY A 261 -22.55 2.85 -19.05
CA GLY A 261 -22.96 2.14 -17.84
C GLY A 261 -21.96 1.12 -17.32
N VAL A 262 -20.86 0.83 -18.03
CA VAL A 262 -19.88 -0.21 -17.67
C VAL A 262 -18.46 0.35 -17.45
N ARG A 263 -17.70 -0.29 -16.54
CA ARG A 263 -16.25 -0.12 -16.42
C ARG A 263 -15.53 -1.45 -16.58
N LEU A 264 -14.50 -1.46 -17.40
CA LEU A 264 -13.60 -2.61 -17.56
C LEU A 264 -12.54 -2.58 -16.47
N VAL A 265 -12.24 -3.75 -15.91
CA VAL A 265 -11.24 -3.91 -14.86
C VAL A 265 -10.36 -5.13 -15.09
N VAL A 266 -9.14 -5.08 -14.56
CA VAL A 266 -8.21 -6.22 -14.50
C VAL A 266 -7.86 -6.56 -13.07
N LYS A 267 -7.70 -7.85 -12.78
CA LYS A 267 -7.34 -8.32 -11.45
C LYS A 267 -5.89 -7.99 -11.13
N LEU A 268 -5.63 -7.54 -9.90
CA LEU A 268 -4.29 -7.35 -9.35
C LEU A 268 -4.08 -8.28 -8.16
N GLU A 269 -2.83 -8.69 -7.93
CA GLU A 269 -2.46 -9.43 -6.71
C GLU A 269 -2.18 -8.49 -5.52
N ARG A 270 -1.70 -7.28 -5.81
CA ARG A 270 -1.34 -6.28 -4.81
C ARG A 270 -1.86 -4.90 -5.21
N LEU A 271 -2.20 -4.07 -4.23
CA LEU A 271 -2.69 -2.72 -4.40
C LEU A 271 -1.51 -1.75 -4.57
N PRO A 272 -1.29 -1.18 -5.77
CA PRO A 272 -0.21 -0.23 -5.96
C PRO A 272 -0.65 1.15 -5.47
N VAL A 273 -0.03 1.61 -4.39
CA VAL A 273 -0.23 2.96 -3.87
C VAL A 273 1.02 3.76 -4.24
N GLY A 274 0.92 4.45 -5.38
CA GLY A 274 2.08 5.03 -6.02
C GLY A 274 2.92 3.98 -6.75
N PRO A 275 4.11 4.36 -7.22
CA PRO A 275 4.81 3.57 -8.25
C PRO A 275 5.68 2.42 -7.75
N VAL A 276 5.94 2.34 -6.45
CA VAL A 276 6.84 1.31 -5.87
C VAL A 276 6.17 0.52 -4.76
N HIS A 277 5.24 1.13 -4.03
CA HIS A 277 4.62 0.47 -2.89
C HIS A 277 3.42 -0.35 -3.34
N GLN A 278 3.46 -1.64 -3.05
CA GLN A 278 2.40 -2.59 -3.36
C GLN A 278 1.94 -3.25 -2.07
N PHE A 279 0.73 -2.93 -1.64
CA PHE A 279 0.14 -3.52 -0.45
C PHE A 279 -0.55 -4.83 -0.78
N GLU A 280 -0.25 -5.86 0.00
CA GLU A 280 -1.17 -6.95 0.20
C GLU A 280 -2.19 -6.48 1.24
N VAL A 281 -3.49 -6.57 0.94
CA VAL A 281 -4.54 -6.23 1.91
C VAL A 281 -4.63 -7.40 2.88
N SER A 282 -4.28 -7.18 4.16
CA SER A 282 -4.17 -8.27 5.13
C SER A 282 -5.53 -8.90 5.45
N ALA A 283 -5.55 -10.11 6.03
CA ALA A 283 -6.80 -10.76 6.43
C ALA A 283 -7.58 -9.93 7.46
N GLU A 284 -6.87 -9.22 8.35
CA GLU A 284 -7.45 -8.31 9.34
C GLU A 284 -8.08 -7.10 8.66
N GLU A 285 -7.38 -6.45 7.72
CA GLU A 285 -7.92 -5.31 6.95
C GLU A 285 -9.13 -5.73 6.12
N GLN A 286 -9.07 -6.92 5.51
CA GLN A 286 -10.19 -7.50 4.78
C GLN A 286 -11.42 -7.67 5.68
N ALA A 287 -11.24 -8.18 6.90
CA ALA A 287 -12.30 -8.40 7.87
C ALA A 287 -12.85 -7.09 8.44
N GLU A 288 -12.00 -6.10 8.70
CA GLU A 288 -12.41 -4.78 9.18
C GLU A 288 -13.34 -4.09 8.16
N LEU A 289 -12.90 -4.05 6.90
CA LEU A 289 -13.69 -3.55 5.77
C LEU A 289 -14.96 -4.38 5.54
N ALA A 290 -14.91 -5.71 5.63
CA ALA A 290 -16.11 -6.54 5.50
C ALA A 290 -17.16 -6.19 6.57
N GLY A 291 -16.74 -5.97 7.81
CA GLY A 291 -17.66 -5.71 8.90
C GLY A 291 -18.32 -4.33 8.87
N ILE A 292 -17.81 -3.36 8.09
CA ILE A 292 -18.48 -2.05 7.92
C ILE A 292 -19.52 -2.07 6.79
N ALA A 293 -19.63 -3.16 6.02
CA ALA A 293 -20.53 -3.26 4.88
C ALA A 293 -21.98 -2.84 5.20
N PRO A 294 -22.62 -3.27 6.31
CA PRO A 294 -23.99 -2.83 6.61
C PRO A 294 -24.13 -1.31 6.81
N ALA A 295 -23.13 -0.68 7.44
CA ALA A 295 -23.10 0.77 7.64
C ALA A 295 -22.83 1.50 6.32
N ALA A 296 -21.93 0.95 5.51
CA ALA A 296 -21.60 1.44 4.18
C ALA A 296 -22.83 1.42 3.25
N ILE A 297 -23.56 0.31 3.16
CA ILE A 297 -24.82 0.21 2.39
C ILE A 297 -25.86 1.20 2.93
N LYS A 298 -26.00 1.32 4.26
CA LYS A 298 -26.98 2.23 4.84
C LYS A 298 -26.69 3.71 4.52
N GLN A 299 -25.43 4.11 4.48
CA GLN A 299 -25.03 5.51 4.33
C GLN A 299 -24.72 5.93 2.89
N TYR A 300 -24.17 5.01 2.09
CA TYR A 300 -23.68 5.26 0.73
C TYR A 300 -24.29 4.32 -0.30
N GLY A 301 -25.29 3.52 0.09
CA GLY A 301 -25.92 2.54 -0.78
C GLY A 301 -26.82 3.17 -1.84
N GLU A 302 -26.89 2.49 -2.97
CA GLU A 302 -27.84 2.73 -4.05
C GLU A 302 -29.08 1.83 -3.85
N ASP A 303 -30.14 2.08 -4.63
CA ASP A 303 -31.41 1.32 -4.55
C ASP A 303 -31.22 -0.21 -4.73
N SER A 304 -30.13 -0.63 -5.36
CA SER A 304 -29.72 -2.02 -5.57
C SER A 304 -29.21 -2.71 -4.29
N GLY A 305 -28.94 -1.97 -3.21
CA GLY A 305 -28.29 -2.49 -2.01
C GLY A 305 -26.77 -2.68 -2.18
N SER A 306 -26.18 -2.09 -3.22
CA SER A 306 -24.74 -2.00 -3.43
C SER A 306 -24.22 -0.63 -2.97
N ALA A 307 -22.94 -0.53 -2.60
CA ALA A 307 -22.31 0.75 -2.26
C ALA A 307 -20.87 0.83 -2.77
N LEU A 308 -20.43 2.04 -3.08
CA LEU A 308 -19.05 2.35 -3.47
C LEU A 308 -18.50 3.49 -2.61
N LEU A 309 -17.39 3.23 -1.93
CA LEU A 309 -16.77 4.18 -1.00
C LEU A 309 -15.33 4.46 -1.42
N THR A 310 -14.81 5.63 -1.05
CA THR A 310 -13.37 5.86 -1.00
C THR A 310 -12.74 5.22 0.23
N LEU A 311 -11.43 4.97 0.21
CA LEU A 311 -10.71 4.50 1.39
C LEU A 311 -10.90 5.43 2.59
N ALA A 312 -10.89 6.75 2.38
CA ALA A 312 -11.12 7.70 3.47
C ALA A 312 -12.49 7.50 4.15
N GLN A 313 -13.57 7.36 3.37
CA GLN A 313 -14.90 7.11 3.91
C GLN A 313 -15.00 5.76 4.64
N ALA A 314 -14.32 4.73 4.13
CA ALA A 314 -14.26 3.44 4.80
C ALA A 314 -13.53 3.53 6.15
N MET A 315 -12.42 4.27 6.20
CA MET A 315 -11.67 4.49 7.44
C MET A 315 -12.48 5.30 8.47
N GLU A 316 -13.27 6.28 8.04
CA GLU A 316 -14.22 6.99 8.90
C GLU A 316 -15.27 6.04 9.51
N LEU A 317 -15.85 5.13 8.70
CA LEU A 317 -16.80 4.13 9.18
C LEU A 317 -16.16 3.13 10.15
N ILE A 318 -14.91 2.72 9.91
CA ILE A 318 -14.16 1.85 10.83
C ILE A 318 -13.94 2.57 12.17
N GLY A 319 -13.47 3.82 12.14
CA GLY A 319 -13.29 4.63 13.34
C GLY A 319 -14.60 4.83 14.11
N ALA A 320 -15.69 5.12 13.41
CA ALA A 320 -17.02 5.23 14.01
C ALA A 320 -17.45 3.89 14.64
N ARG A 321 -17.27 2.75 13.96
CA ARG A 321 -17.61 1.42 14.50
C ARG A 321 -16.78 1.05 15.73
N ALA A 322 -15.48 1.36 15.73
CA ALA A 322 -14.61 1.16 16.87
C ALA A 322 -15.01 2.02 18.07
N SER A 323 -15.59 3.21 17.83
CA SER A 323 -16.14 4.08 18.87
C SER A 323 -17.52 3.64 19.39
N VAL A 324 -18.21 2.69 18.73
CA VAL A 324 -19.46 2.12 19.24
C VAL A 324 -19.13 1.04 20.27
N ALA A 325 -19.24 1.40 21.54
CA ALA A 325 -19.22 0.45 22.63
C ALA A 325 -20.29 -0.64 22.42
N THR A 326 -19.88 -1.91 22.37
CA THR A 326 -20.82 -3.05 22.31
C THR A 326 -20.54 -4.01 23.44
N ASP A 327 -21.58 -4.72 23.91
CA ASP A 327 -21.45 -5.74 24.95
C ASP A 327 -20.41 -6.82 24.59
N LYS A 328 -20.29 -7.18 23.30
CA LYS A 328 -19.28 -8.12 22.80
C LYS A 328 -17.87 -7.56 22.86
N ALA A 329 -17.67 -6.30 22.48
CA ALA A 329 -16.37 -5.66 22.54
C ALA A 329 -15.92 -5.49 24.00
N PHE A 330 -16.83 -5.08 24.88
CA PHE A 330 -16.56 -4.97 26.32
C PHE A 330 -16.30 -6.35 26.96
N HIS A 331 -17.02 -7.40 26.54
CA HIS A 331 -16.74 -8.78 26.98
C HIS A 331 -15.32 -9.24 26.63
N ARG A 332 -14.83 -8.93 25.42
CA ARG A 332 -13.44 -9.22 25.05
C ARG A 332 -12.44 -8.42 25.88
N ALA A 333 -12.71 -7.12 26.13
CA ALA A 333 -11.86 -6.30 26.99
C ALA A 333 -11.79 -6.85 28.43
N MET A 334 -12.90 -7.34 28.96
CA MET A 334 -12.95 -8.03 30.26
C MET A 334 -12.11 -9.32 30.28
N LEU A 335 -12.12 -10.11 29.20
CA LEU A 335 -11.24 -11.28 29.10
C LEU A 335 -9.75 -10.90 28.99
N GLY A 336 -9.43 -9.76 28.36
CA GLY A 336 -8.07 -9.20 28.32
C GLY A 336 -7.49 -8.94 29.71
N ILE A 337 -8.30 -8.50 30.67
CA ILE A 337 -7.87 -8.35 32.08
C ILE A 337 -7.34 -9.68 32.62
N TYR A 338 -8.03 -10.79 32.36
CA TYR A 338 -7.58 -12.11 32.80
C TYR A 338 -6.23 -12.49 32.17
N GLU A 339 -6.06 -12.26 30.87
CA GLU A 339 -4.81 -12.53 30.16
C GLU A 339 -3.65 -11.68 30.70
N GLU A 340 -3.89 -10.41 30.98
CA GLU A 340 -2.90 -9.53 31.59
C GLU A 340 -2.52 -9.96 33.00
N THR A 341 -3.48 -10.43 33.81
CA THR A 341 -3.17 -10.95 35.16
C THR A 341 -2.25 -12.16 35.14
N MET A 342 -2.37 -13.00 34.10
CA MET A 342 -1.51 -14.17 33.92
C MET A 342 -0.05 -13.77 33.67
N SER A 343 0.20 -12.60 33.05
CA SER A 343 1.56 -12.12 32.74
C SER A 343 2.41 -11.82 33.99
N PHE A 344 1.76 -11.53 35.13
CA PHE A 344 2.43 -11.35 36.43
C PHE A 344 2.08 -12.44 37.46
N GLY A 345 1.59 -13.59 36.98
CA GLY A 345 1.41 -14.79 37.80
C GLY A 345 0.13 -14.83 38.64
N TYR A 346 -0.79 -13.88 38.48
CA TYR A 346 -2.10 -13.91 39.12
C TYR A 346 -3.13 -14.63 38.24
N LYS A 347 -3.86 -15.61 38.80
CA LYS A 347 -4.83 -16.43 38.05
C LYS A 347 -6.25 -16.28 38.62
N PRO A 348 -7.03 -15.26 38.22
CA PRO A 348 -8.36 -15.02 38.76
C PRO A 348 -9.42 -15.91 38.09
N THR A 349 -9.46 -17.19 38.47
CA THR A 349 -10.37 -18.19 37.89
C THR A 349 -11.85 -17.85 38.11
N THR A 350 -12.20 -17.27 39.27
CA THR A 350 -13.56 -16.81 39.57
C THR A 350 -14.00 -15.65 38.68
N PHE A 351 -13.11 -14.72 38.37
CA PHE A 351 -13.37 -13.61 37.44
C PHE A 351 -13.64 -14.14 36.03
N ARG A 352 -12.78 -15.02 35.52
CA ARG A 352 -12.96 -15.63 34.18
C ARG A 352 -14.29 -16.36 34.06
N ARG A 353 -14.66 -17.15 35.07
CA ARG A 353 -15.95 -17.84 35.11
C ARG A 353 -17.12 -16.84 35.13
N MET A 354 -17.04 -15.81 35.95
CA MET A 354 -18.08 -14.77 36.03
C MET A 354 -18.31 -14.06 34.70
N VAL A 355 -17.24 -13.74 33.96
CA VAL A 355 -17.33 -13.11 32.63
C VAL A 355 -17.95 -14.07 31.61
N ALA A 356 -17.63 -15.37 31.67
CA ALA A 356 -18.20 -16.38 30.81
C ALA A 356 -19.70 -16.61 31.07
N ASP A 357 -20.12 -16.65 32.34
CA ASP A 357 -21.49 -16.99 32.74
C ASP A 357 -22.47 -15.83 32.54
N HIS A 358 -22.01 -14.58 32.69
CA HIS A 358 -22.88 -13.40 32.70
C HIS A 358 -22.62 -12.40 31.58
N GLY A 359 -21.55 -12.55 30.81
CA GLY A 359 -21.13 -11.54 29.84
C GLY A 359 -20.38 -10.37 30.50
N GLY A 360 -19.66 -9.59 29.68
CA GLY A 360 -18.71 -8.58 30.20
C GLY A 360 -19.37 -7.46 30.99
N VAL A 361 -20.43 -6.85 30.44
CA VAL A 361 -21.09 -5.68 31.01
C VAL A 361 -21.76 -6.02 32.35
N GLU A 362 -22.51 -7.11 32.39
CA GLU A 362 -23.21 -7.54 33.60
C GLU A 362 -22.23 -8.03 34.68
N ALA A 363 -21.16 -8.76 34.30
CA ALA A 363 -20.09 -9.11 35.23
C ALA A 363 -19.43 -7.86 35.84
N ALA A 364 -19.15 -6.84 35.02
CA ALA A 364 -18.56 -5.59 35.49
C ALA A 364 -19.48 -4.85 36.47
N ARG A 365 -20.78 -4.72 36.17
CA ARG A 365 -21.78 -4.12 37.10
C ARG A 365 -21.81 -4.84 38.45
N ARG A 366 -21.77 -6.17 38.45
CA ARG A 366 -21.73 -6.98 39.67
C ARG A 366 -20.48 -6.72 40.50
N LEU A 367 -19.33 -6.59 39.85
CA LEU A 367 -18.05 -6.34 40.53
C LEU A 367 -17.99 -4.95 41.16
N ILE A 368 -18.50 -3.91 40.49
CA ILE A 368 -18.49 -2.55 41.04
C ILE A 368 -19.57 -2.32 42.11
N ARG A 369 -20.70 -3.01 42.04
CA ARG A 369 -21.79 -2.87 43.04
C ARG A 369 -21.64 -3.83 44.23
N GLY A 370 -20.82 -4.87 44.11
CA GLY A 370 -20.45 -5.76 45.21
C GLY A 370 -19.44 -5.11 46.17
N THR A 371 -19.26 -5.73 47.36
CA THR A 371 -18.16 -5.40 48.27
C THR A 371 -16.81 -5.67 47.60
N ALA A 372 -15.76 -4.95 48.03
CA ALA A 372 -14.40 -5.09 47.48
C ALA A 372 -14.05 -6.58 47.32
N THR A 373 -13.83 -7.00 46.07
CA THR A 373 -13.52 -8.38 45.77
C THR A 373 -12.02 -8.61 45.96
N SER A 374 -11.65 -9.80 46.42
CA SER A 374 -10.25 -10.20 46.62
C SER A 374 -9.38 -10.02 45.37
N GLY A 375 -9.98 -9.96 44.17
CA GLY A 375 -9.27 -9.67 42.92
C GLY A 375 -8.87 -8.21 42.76
N PHE A 376 -9.69 -7.25 43.19
CA PHE A 376 -9.34 -5.83 43.14
C PHE A 376 -8.17 -5.51 44.08
N GLU A 377 -8.22 -6.04 45.30
CA GLU A 377 -7.13 -5.91 46.28
C GLU A 377 -5.82 -6.50 45.75
N LYS A 378 -5.89 -7.65 45.07
CA LYS A 378 -4.72 -8.27 44.46
C LYS A 378 -4.10 -7.41 43.36
N LEU A 379 -4.92 -6.74 42.53
CA LEU A 379 -4.42 -5.81 41.52
C LEU A 379 -3.74 -4.59 42.18
N TRP A 380 -4.31 -4.08 43.26
CA TRP A 380 -3.71 -2.99 44.03
C TRP A 380 -2.37 -3.37 44.67
N GLU A 381 -2.27 -4.53 45.31
CA GLU A 381 -1.01 -5.06 45.87
C GLU A 381 0.12 -5.16 44.82
N ASN A 382 -0.25 -5.39 43.56
CA ASN A 382 0.70 -5.50 42.45
C ASN A 382 0.89 -4.18 41.68
N GLY A 383 0.29 -3.08 42.13
CA GLY A 383 0.38 -1.78 41.45
C GLY A 383 -0.28 -1.74 40.07
N ARG A 384 -1.20 -2.68 39.79
CA ARG A 384 -1.83 -2.87 38.48
C ARG A 384 -3.32 -2.50 38.46
N LEU A 385 -3.68 -1.40 39.11
CA LEU A 385 -5.06 -0.89 39.06
C LEU A 385 -5.45 -0.34 37.67
N ASP A 386 -4.49 -0.11 36.77
CA ASP A 386 -4.68 0.27 35.36
C ASP A 386 -5.50 -0.74 34.56
N ILE A 387 -5.47 -2.02 34.96
CA ILE A 387 -6.23 -3.12 34.34
C ILE A 387 -7.42 -3.57 35.17
N SER A 388 -7.78 -2.82 36.21
CA SER A 388 -8.99 -3.11 36.98
C SER A 388 -10.25 -2.92 36.12
N VAL A 389 -11.33 -3.58 36.53
CA VAL A 389 -12.64 -3.40 35.89
C VAL A 389 -13.11 -1.96 36.03
N GLU A 390 -12.81 -1.33 37.16
CA GLU A 390 -13.10 0.07 37.46
C GLU A 390 -12.39 1.00 36.48
N ALA A 391 -11.09 0.77 36.22
CA ALA A 391 -10.34 1.55 35.24
C ALA A 391 -10.87 1.31 33.82
N LEU A 392 -11.28 0.08 33.50
CA LEU A 392 -11.87 -0.24 32.21
C LEU A 392 -13.22 0.45 31.99
N ILE A 393 -14.11 0.50 32.99
CA ILE A 393 -15.41 1.19 32.91
C ILE A 393 -15.26 2.69 32.64
N LEU A 394 -14.18 3.30 33.15
CA LEU A 394 -13.95 4.73 33.05
C LEU A 394 -13.37 5.18 31.71
N ARG A 395 -12.94 4.27 30.83
CA ARG A 395 -12.41 4.68 29.53
C ARG A 395 -13.54 5.24 28.64
N PRO A 396 -13.32 6.36 27.93
CA PRO A 396 -14.37 7.05 27.16
C PRO A 396 -15.11 6.14 26.19
N GLU A 397 -14.42 5.18 25.58
CA GLU A 397 -14.98 4.25 24.60
C GLU A 397 -16.04 3.29 25.17
N TRP A 398 -16.16 3.16 26.50
CA TRP A 398 -17.14 2.29 27.16
C TRP A 398 -18.27 3.02 27.87
N HIS A 399 -18.23 4.37 27.92
CA HIS A 399 -19.18 5.16 28.72
C HIS A 399 -20.64 4.86 28.35
N SER A 400 -20.96 4.64 27.08
CA SER A 400 -22.35 4.36 26.66
C SER A 400 -22.92 3.04 27.20
N LEU A 401 -22.09 2.10 27.70
CA LEU A 401 -22.53 0.83 28.29
C LEU A 401 -22.86 0.92 29.78
N PHE A 402 -22.42 1.99 30.44
CA PHE A 402 -22.51 2.17 31.89
C PHE A 402 -23.24 3.46 32.25
N THR A 403 -23.97 3.42 33.35
CA THR A 403 -24.64 4.63 33.86
C THR A 403 -23.63 5.58 34.48
N ASP A 404 -23.99 6.86 34.64
CA ASP A 404 -23.17 7.82 35.40
C ASP A 404 -22.90 7.34 36.83
N GLU A 405 -23.89 6.67 37.44
CA GLU A 405 -23.75 6.06 38.76
C GLU A 405 -22.69 4.95 38.77
N ASP A 406 -22.71 4.05 37.78
CA ASP A 406 -21.70 2.97 37.65
C ASP A 406 -20.28 3.55 37.53
N ARG A 407 -20.11 4.59 36.70
CA ARG A 407 -18.83 5.30 36.54
C ARG A 407 -18.40 5.97 37.84
N GLU A 408 -19.32 6.60 38.56
CA GLU A 408 -18.97 7.29 39.81
C GLU A 408 -18.57 6.30 40.92
N ILE A 409 -19.20 5.12 40.97
CA ILE A 409 -18.78 4.04 41.87
C ILE A 409 -17.35 3.59 41.54
N ALA A 410 -17.05 3.33 40.26
CA ALA A 410 -15.71 2.95 39.80
C ALA A 410 -14.66 4.02 40.15
N ARG A 411 -14.97 5.30 39.90
CA ARG A 411 -14.08 6.43 40.19
C ARG A 411 -13.81 6.57 41.69
N LYS A 412 -14.85 6.48 42.53
CA LYS A 412 -14.71 6.53 44.00
C LYS A 412 -13.83 5.40 44.51
N ARG A 413 -14.01 4.18 44.02
CA ARG A 413 -13.21 3.03 44.43
C ARG A 413 -11.74 3.19 44.07
N LEU A 414 -11.41 3.64 42.86
CA LEU A 414 -10.01 3.90 42.49
C LEU A 414 -9.37 5.01 43.33
N LYS A 415 -10.12 6.09 43.62
CA LYS A 415 -9.66 7.20 44.48
C LYS A 415 -9.37 6.76 45.92
N GLN A 416 -10.14 5.82 46.48
CA GLN A 416 -9.91 5.28 47.83
C GLN A 416 -8.53 4.62 47.98
N TYR A 417 -7.94 4.15 46.88
CA TYR A 417 -6.64 3.50 46.83
C TYR A 417 -5.55 4.39 46.19
N ASN A 418 -5.78 5.71 46.17
CA ASN A 418 -4.88 6.72 45.60
C ASN A 418 -4.52 6.51 44.12
N PHE A 419 -5.35 5.81 43.35
CA PHE A 419 -5.14 5.68 41.90
C PHE A 419 -5.68 6.91 41.17
N GLN A 420 -4.83 7.59 40.40
CA GLN A 420 -5.25 8.74 39.61
C GLN A 420 -6.00 8.27 38.36
N VAL A 421 -7.24 8.74 38.22
CA VAL A 421 -8.04 8.56 37.02
C VAL A 421 -7.95 9.86 36.22
N ALA A 422 -7.60 9.78 34.93
CA ALA A 422 -7.72 10.93 34.04
C ALA A 422 -9.21 11.28 33.88
N ASP A 423 -9.55 12.57 34.00
CA ASP A 423 -10.93 13.06 33.90
C ASP A 423 -11.51 12.90 32.49
#